data_AF-A0A1X1D990-F1
#
_entry.id   AF-A0A1X1D990-F1
#
_cell.length_a   1.000
_cell.length_b   1.000
_cell.length_c   1.000
_cell.angle_alpha   90.00
_cell.angle_beta   90.00
_cell.angle_gamma   90.00
#
_symmetry.space_group_name_H-M   'P 1'
#
loop_
_entity.id
_entity.type
_entity.pdbx_description
1 polymer ?
#
loop_
_entity_poly.entity_id
_entity_poly.type
_entity_poly.pdbx_seq_one_letter_code
_entity_poly.pdbx_strand_id
1 'polypeptide(L)' 'MKAVIKWLVSVAGFLFGNLLPLAAILIGAVFFILFFPRYAIPLTAVWAVVVIVIDVRYSRWY' A
#
# COMPACT_ATOMS: atom_id res chain seq x y z
N MET A 1 -22.14 16.95 16.15
CA MET A 1 -20.70 17.13 15.84
C MET A 1 -19.85 15.87 16.02
N LYS A 2 -20.13 14.98 17.00
CA LYS A 2 -19.32 13.76 17.24
C LYS A 2 -19.39 12.69 16.13
N ALA A 3 -20.50 12.59 15.39
CA ALA A 3 -20.68 11.58 14.35
C ALA A 3 -19.85 11.85 13.08
N VAL A 4 -19.72 13.12 12.67
CA VAL A 4 -18.97 13.51 11.46
C VAL A 4 -17.47 13.28 11.66
N ILE A 5 -16.93 13.62 12.83
CA ILE A 5 -15.53 13.36 13.18
C ILE A 5 -15.26 11.85 13.22
N LYS A 6 -16.18 11.06 13.80
CA LYS A 6 -16.03 9.60 13.86
C LYS A 6 -16.10 8.95 12.46
N TRP A 7 -16.94 9.49 11.57
CA TRP A 7 -17.01 9.04 10.18
C TRP A 7 -15.74 9.40 9.40
N LEU A 8 -15.23 10.62 9.53
CA LEU A 8 -13.97 11.05 8.91
C LEU A 8 -12.77 10.22 9.38
N VAL A 9 -12.69 9.91 10.67
CA VAL A 9 -11.63 9.05 11.22
C VAL A 9 -11.77 7.60 10.75
N SER A 10 -12.99 7.09 10.61
CA SER A 10 -13.23 5.74 10.07
C SER A 10 -12.89 5.64 8.59
N VAL A 11 -13.25 6.66 7.81
CA VAL A 11 -12.91 6.74 6.38
C VAL A 11 -11.40 6.93 6.23
N ALA A 12 -10.77 7.80 7.02
CA ALA A 12 -9.32 7.94 7.05
C ALA A 12 -8.65 6.63 7.47
N GLY A 13 -9.10 5.94 8.50
CA GLY A 13 -8.53 4.65 8.93
C GLY A 13 -8.65 3.57 7.86
N PHE A 14 -9.78 3.51 7.15
CA PHE A 14 -9.98 2.60 6.02
C PHE A 14 -9.11 2.96 4.81
N LEU A 15 -9.04 4.26 4.50
CA LEU A 15 -8.21 4.80 3.44
C LEU A 15 -6.73 4.54 3.74
N PHE A 16 -6.21 4.90 4.90
CA PHE A 16 -4.82 4.66 5.26
C PHE A 16 -4.50 3.17 5.38
N GLY A 17 -5.39 2.35 5.94
CA GLY A 17 -5.17 0.89 6.05
C GLY A 17 -5.02 0.18 4.70
N ASN A 18 -5.82 0.54 3.68
CA ASN A 18 -5.79 -0.13 2.38
C ASN A 18 -5.07 0.65 1.27
N LEU A 19 -4.95 1.98 1.35
CA LEU A 19 -4.23 2.78 0.35
C LEU A 19 -2.73 2.85 0.60
N LEU A 20 -2.25 2.72 1.84
CA LEU A 20 -0.80 2.71 2.09
C LEU A 20 -0.10 1.55 1.35
N PRO A 21 -0.58 0.31 1.43
CA PRO A 21 0.01 -0.80 0.67
C PRO A 21 -0.08 -0.55 -0.84
N LEU A 22 -1.24 -0.08 -1.32
CA LEU A 22 -1.44 0.19 -2.74
C LEU A 22 -0.49 1.28 -3.26
N ALA A 23 -0.34 2.37 -2.51
CA ALA A 23 0.57 3.47 -2.84
C ALA A 23 2.03 3.01 -2.86
N ALA A 24 2.45 2.18 -1.90
CA ALA A 24 3.80 1.62 -1.86
C ALA A 24 4.09 0.70 -3.06
N ILE A 25 3.09 -0.07 -3.51
CA ILE A 25 3.21 -0.89 -4.73
C ILE A 25 3.37 -0.02 -5.96
N LEU A 26 2.56 1.03 -6.10
CA LEU A 26 2.63 1.95 -7.24
C LEU A 26 3.96 2.70 -7.31
N ILE A 27 4.50 3.15 -6.17
CA ILE A 27 5.82 3.79 -6.09
C ILE A 27 6.91 2.82 -6.55
N GLY A 28 6.87 1.56 -6.07
CA GLY A 28 7.80 0.52 -6.51
C GLY A 28 7.69 0.24 -8.01
N ALA A 29 6.47 0.15 -8.54
CA ALA A 29 6.22 -0.06 -9.96
C ALA A 29 6.84 1.05 -10.81
N VAL A 30 6.63 2.32 -10.45
CA VAL A 30 7.23 3.47 -11.14
C VAL A 30 8.75 3.40 -11.09
N PHE A 31 9.32 3.05 -9.94
CA PHE A 31 10.77 2.87 -9.80
C PHE A 31 11.29 1.77 -10.74
N PHE A 32 10.67 0.58 -10.78
CA PHE A 32 11.14 -0.49 -11.66
C PHE A 32 10.97 -0.18 -13.14
N ILE A 33 9.92 0.56 -13.53
CA ILE A 33 9.74 0.99 -14.92
C ILE A 33 10.87 1.94 -15.34
N LEU A 34 11.28 2.87 -14.46
CA LEU A 34 12.33 3.85 -14.76
C LEU A 34 13.73 3.24 -14.79
N PHE A 35 14.05 2.35 -13.85
CA PHE A 35 15.42 1.83 -13.68
C PHE A 35 15.64 0.43 -14.29
N PHE A 36 14.60 -0.39 -14.39
CA PHE A 36 14.68 -1.78 -14.86
C PHE A 36 13.53 -2.15 -15.82
N PRO A 37 13.31 -1.40 -16.93
CA PRO A 37 12.12 -1.52 -17.76
C PRO A 37 11.88 -2.95 -18.29
N ARG A 38 12.95 -3.68 -18.63
CA ARG A 38 12.87 -5.06 -19.14
C ARG A 38 12.32 -6.07 -18.12
N TYR A 39 12.51 -5.81 -16.82
CA TYR A 39 12.09 -6.68 -15.73
C TYR A 39 11.06 -5.99 -14.82
N ALA A 40 10.50 -4.85 -15.24
CA ALA A 40 9.66 -4.04 -14.39
C ALA A 40 8.40 -4.79 -13.93
N ILE A 41 7.77 -5.54 -14.83
CA ILE A 41 6.57 -6.34 -14.53
C ILE A 41 6.87 -7.42 -13.47
N PRO A 42 7.84 -8.34 -13.66
CA PRO A 42 8.13 -9.36 -12.66
C PRO A 42 8.65 -8.77 -11.34
N LEU A 43 9.46 -7.70 -11.37
CA LEU A 43 9.93 -7.03 -10.15
C LEU A 43 8.79 -6.37 -9.37
N THR A 44 7.83 -5.75 -10.07
CA THR A 44 6.64 -5.17 -9.44
C THR A 44 5.77 -6.24 -8.79
N ALA A 45 5.63 -7.41 -9.42
CA ALA A 45 4.89 -8.53 -8.84
C ALA A 45 5.56 -9.05 -7.55
N VAL A 46 6.88 -9.22 -7.56
CA VAL A 46 7.65 -9.60 -6.36
C VAL A 46 7.52 -8.53 -5.28
N TRP A 47 7.64 -7.26 -5.65
CA TRP A 47 7.48 -6.13 -4.72
C TRP A 47 6.09 -6.07 -4.10
N ALA A 48 5.03 -6.32 -4.88
CA ALA A 48 3.67 -6.37 -4.37
C ALA A 48 3.51 -7.46 -3.30
N VAL A 49 4.10 -8.63 -3.49
CA VAL A 49 4.11 -9.68 -2.47
C VAL A 49 4.83 -9.21 -1.21
N VAL A 50 5.99 -8.56 -1.33
CA VAL A 50 6.74 -8.02 -0.18
C VAL A 50 5.90 -7.02 0.60
N VAL A 51 5.28 -6.06 -0.08
CA VAL A 51 4.43 -5.04 0.55
C VAL A 51 3.23 -5.67 1.25
N ILE A 52 2.55 -6.64 0.62
CA ILE A 52 1.42 -7.34 1.24
C ILE A 52 1.87 -8.15 2.46
N VAL A 53 3.01 -8.84 2.40
CA VAL A 53 3.52 -9.62 3.53
C VAL A 53 3.86 -8.70 4.71
N ILE A 54 4.48 -7.55 4.44
CA ILE A 54 4.75 -6.53 5.46
C ILE A 54 3.43 -6.02 6.03
N ASP A 55 2.48 -5.63 5.17
CA ASP A 55 1.18 -5.11 5.58
C ASP A 55 0.44 -6.11 6.48
N VAL A 56 0.28 -7.37 6.06
CA VAL A 56 -0.37 -8.42 6.87
C VAL A 56 0.39 -8.68 8.18
N ARG A 57 1.72 -8.66 8.16
CA ARG A 57 2.53 -8.91 9.36
C ARG A 57 2.42 -7.78 10.38
N TYR A 58 2.38 -6.53 9.95
CA TYR A 58 2.31 -5.37 10.85
C TYR A 58 0.87 -4.98 11.21
N SER A 59 -0.10 -5.21 10.31
CA SER A 59 -1.53 -5.00 10.57
C SER A 59 -2.06 -5.91 11.68
N ARG A 60 -1.50 -7.11 11.88
CA ARG A 60 -1.85 -7.98 13.01
C ARG A 60 -1.33 -7.52 14.38
N TRP A 61 -0.43 -6.54 14.42
CA TRP A 61 0.20 -6.07 15.67
C TRP A 61 -0.44 -4.78 16.21
N TYR A 62 -1.44 -4.24 15.52
CA TYR A 62 -2.22 -3.05 15.90
C TYR A 62 -3.70 -3.38 15.97
#